data_AF-A0AAC9CP54-F1
#
_entry.id   AF-A0AAC9CP54-F1
#
_cell.length_a   1.000
_cell.length_b   1.000
_cell.length_c   1.000
_cell.angle_alpha   90.00
_cell.angle_beta   90.00
_cell.angle_gamma   90.00
#
_symmetry.space_group_name_H-M   'P 1'
#
loop_
_entity.id
_entity.type
_entity.pdbx_description
1 polymer ?
#
loop_
_entity_poly.entity_id
_entity_poly.type
_entity_poly.pdbx_seq_one_letter_code
_entity_poly.pdbx_strand_id
1 'polypeptide(L)'
;MARRSKTFEEAAAEVEERFGHRGIKLVEFEGTAKPCVINCPKHGNQTCSRYSNMFIGSSWGCPSCGNEQAAKAGIATLRKNHIALEMLKQAVTGMTKQERITTQAYNEMTKSVAGSNSIVLNDVQGDTTINNHHTHTHNHSDADGKALSMRLTPRPLLSDRQAAAFARTGKLTGSFDLFASVVAPSQYTFAVAMPDTSMSPVIEKGDLLVVEPRMRPADEDIVLIELSDKRLVVAHLVIDIAGRMLIYQTGRPSEALDLPEGSVILGVVLEVKKRFMSAAQARRRVDSDYRP
;
A
#
# COMPACT_ATOMS: atom_id res chain seq x y z
N MET A 1 51.88 5.35 -25.47
CA MET A 1 51.78 4.39 -26.60
C MET A 1 50.38 4.52 -27.19
N ALA A 2 50.26 4.92 -28.46
CA ALA A 2 48.95 5.07 -29.10
C ALA A 2 48.28 3.69 -29.20
N ARG A 3 47.07 3.55 -28.66
CA ARG A 3 46.28 2.31 -28.71
C ARG A 3 46.02 2.00 -30.19
N ARG A 4 46.51 0.86 -30.68
CA ARG A 4 46.29 0.42 -32.08
C ARG A 4 44.79 0.38 -32.34
N SER A 5 44.32 1.12 -33.35
CA SER A 5 42.93 1.05 -33.79
C SER A 5 42.68 -0.35 -34.37
N LYS A 6 41.62 -1.01 -33.90
CA LYS A 6 41.18 -2.32 -34.40
C LYS A 6 40.98 -2.24 -35.92
N THR A 7 41.43 -3.24 -36.68
CA THR A 7 41.26 -3.28 -38.15
C THR A 7 39.88 -3.82 -38.53
N PHE A 8 39.50 -3.66 -39.80
CA PHE A 8 38.25 -4.26 -40.31
C PHE A 8 38.25 -5.78 -40.16
N GLU A 9 39.36 -6.47 -40.47
CA GLU A 9 39.42 -7.93 -40.38
C GLU A 9 39.29 -8.41 -38.93
N GLU A 10 39.96 -7.73 -37.98
CA GLU A 10 39.85 -8.02 -36.55
C GLU A 10 38.42 -7.80 -36.05
N ALA A 11 37.77 -6.71 -36.48
CA ALA A 11 36.39 -6.40 -36.12
C ALA A 11 35.37 -7.38 -36.75
N ALA A 12 35.63 -7.84 -37.97
CA ALA A 12 34.80 -8.82 -38.66
C ALA A 12 34.92 -10.20 -38.01
N ALA A 13 36.12 -10.62 -37.61
CA ALA A 13 36.34 -11.87 -36.88
C ALA A 13 35.59 -11.89 -35.55
N GLU A 14 35.59 -10.78 -34.80
CA GLU A 14 34.87 -10.67 -33.52
C GLU A 14 33.33 -10.70 -33.71
N VAL A 15 32.83 -10.12 -34.80
CA VAL A 15 31.40 -10.21 -35.17
C VAL A 15 31.04 -11.65 -35.53
N GLU A 16 31.89 -12.34 -36.30
CA GLU A 16 31.68 -13.75 -36.68
C GLU A 16 31.73 -14.68 -35.47
N GLU A 17 32.68 -14.47 -34.55
CA GLU A 17 32.77 -15.26 -33.32
C GLU A 17 31.48 -15.19 -32.49
N ARG A 18 30.94 -13.98 -32.30
CA ARG A 18 29.78 -13.78 -31.43
C ARG A 18 28.43 -14.00 -32.12
N PHE A 19 28.34 -13.70 -33.41
CA PHE A 19 27.07 -13.67 -34.16
C PHE A 19 27.07 -14.55 -35.42
N GLY A 20 28.15 -15.28 -35.71
CA GLY A 20 28.27 -16.15 -36.89
C GLY A 20 27.24 -17.28 -36.91
N HIS A 21 26.86 -17.81 -35.74
CA HIS A 21 25.74 -18.75 -35.61
C HIS A 21 24.38 -18.19 -36.09
N ARG A 22 24.27 -16.87 -36.31
CA ARG A 22 23.09 -16.18 -36.84
C ARG A 22 23.30 -15.64 -38.26
N GLY A 23 24.48 -15.87 -38.84
CA GLY A 23 24.86 -15.41 -40.18
C GLY A 23 25.06 -13.90 -40.32
N ILE A 24 25.30 -13.18 -39.22
CA ILE A 24 25.51 -11.72 -39.25
C ILE A 24 26.94 -11.42 -39.68
N LYS A 25 27.11 -10.54 -40.67
CA LYS A 25 28.42 -10.13 -41.18
C LYS A 25 28.64 -8.63 -41.05
N LEU A 26 29.88 -8.22 -40.76
CA LEU A 26 30.27 -6.81 -40.78
C LEU A 26 30.50 -6.35 -42.22
N VAL A 27 29.95 -5.18 -42.58
CA VAL A 27 30.04 -4.61 -43.94
C VAL A 27 30.85 -3.33 -43.94
N GLU A 28 30.59 -2.44 -42.98
CA GLU A 28 31.31 -1.16 -42.86
C GLU A 28 31.78 -0.95 -41.42
N PHE A 29 33.05 -0.57 -41.28
CA PHE A 29 33.65 -0.27 -39.97
C PHE A 29 34.72 0.80 -40.10
N GLU A 30 34.55 1.88 -39.34
CA GLU A 30 35.49 3.00 -39.27
C GLU A 30 36.13 3.19 -37.88
N GLY A 31 35.84 2.28 -36.94
CA GLY A 31 36.33 2.33 -35.56
C GLY A 31 35.29 1.95 -34.52
N THR A 32 35.75 1.60 -33.32
CA THR A 32 34.92 1.00 -32.25
C THR A 32 33.90 1.96 -31.60
N ALA A 33 34.17 3.26 -31.67
CA ALA A 33 33.31 4.32 -31.14
C ALA A 33 32.38 4.93 -32.20
N LYS A 34 32.54 4.54 -33.46
CA LYS A 34 31.75 5.02 -34.59
C LYS A 34 30.61 4.05 -34.94
N PRO A 35 29.58 4.51 -35.67
CA PRO A 35 28.59 3.64 -36.26
C PRO A 35 29.25 2.61 -37.19
N CYS A 36 28.60 1.45 -37.32
CA CYS A 36 29.02 0.41 -38.25
C CYS A 36 27.79 -0.18 -38.94
N VAL A 37 27.99 -0.74 -40.13
CA VAL A 37 26.94 -1.42 -40.89
C VAL A 37 27.20 -2.92 -40.85
N ILE A 38 26.16 -3.68 -40.51
CA ILE A 38 26.17 -5.13 -40.60
C ILE A 38 25.15 -5.60 -41.63
N ASN A 39 25.38 -6.76 -42.22
CA ASN A 39 24.38 -7.49 -42.97
C ASN A 39 23.76 -8.55 -42.06
N CYS A 40 22.44 -8.43 -41.84
CA CYS A 40 21.63 -9.44 -41.19
C CYS A 40 20.86 -10.22 -42.26
N PRO A 41 20.87 -11.56 -42.25
CA PRO A 41 20.16 -12.36 -43.26
C PRO A 41 18.64 -12.15 -43.25
N LYS A 42 18.07 -11.63 -42.15
CA LYS A 42 16.64 -11.36 -42.02
C LYS A 42 16.25 -9.93 -42.38
N HIS A 43 17.08 -8.95 -42.05
CA HIS A 43 16.75 -7.52 -42.15
C HIS A 43 17.66 -6.74 -43.10
N GLY A 44 18.55 -7.43 -43.83
CA GLY A 44 19.51 -6.81 -44.74
C GLY A 44 20.56 -5.96 -44.01
N ASN A 45 21.00 -4.89 -44.67
CA ASN A 45 21.98 -3.98 -44.09
C ASN A 45 21.35 -3.15 -42.96
N GLN A 46 21.97 -3.16 -41.79
CA GLN A 46 21.49 -2.49 -40.58
C GLN A 46 22.62 -1.69 -39.96
N THR A 47 22.32 -0.45 -39.56
CA THR A 47 23.28 0.44 -38.91
C THR A 47 23.21 0.29 -37.40
N CYS A 48 24.33 -0.03 -36.79
CA CYS A 48 24.51 -0.01 -35.34
C CYS A 48 25.11 1.33 -34.93
N SER A 49 24.54 1.99 -33.92
CA SER A 49 24.93 3.35 -33.50
C SER A 49 26.39 3.46 -33.06
N ARG A 50 26.94 2.39 -32.46
CA ARG A 50 28.37 2.22 -32.19
C ARG A 50 28.71 0.73 -32.32
N TYR A 51 29.87 0.42 -32.86
CA TYR A 51 30.36 -0.95 -32.92
C TYR A 51 30.39 -1.62 -31.53
N SER A 52 30.89 -0.92 -30.51
CA SER A 52 30.92 -1.41 -29.13
C SER A 52 29.54 -1.78 -28.56
N ASN A 53 28.47 -1.08 -28.94
CA ASN A 53 27.12 -1.37 -28.46
C ASN A 53 26.61 -2.73 -28.94
N MET A 54 27.12 -3.25 -30.05
CA MET A 54 26.73 -4.57 -30.53
C MET A 54 27.09 -5.68 -29.55
N PHE A 55 28.07 -5.48 -28.68
CA PHE A 55 28.61 -6.49 -27.77
C PHE A 55 28.12 -6.34 -26.32
N ILE A 56 27.29 -5.33 -26.05
CA ILE A 56 26.77 -5.08 -24.70
C ILE A 56 25.68 -6.11 -24.37
N GLY A 57 25.88 -6.82 -23.26
CA GLY A 57 24.90 -7.75 -22.70
C GLY A 57 24.41 -8.82 -23.68
N SER A 58 23.08 -9.01 -23.69
CA SER A 58 22.36 -9.97 -24.56
C SER A 58 21.97 -9.38 -25.92
N SER A 59 22.74 -8.42 -26.42
CA SER A 59 22.56 -7.84 -27.75
C SER A 59 22.46 -8.93 -28.82
N TRP A 60 21.54 -8.73 -29.76
CA TRP A 60 21.32 -9.66 -30.88
C TRP A 60 22.24 -9.39 -32.08
N GLY A 61 23.13 -8.39 -31.98
CA GLY A 61 23.95 -7.90 -33.09
C GLY A 61 23.16 -6.99 -34.03
N CYS A 62 22.00 -7.47 -34.52
CA CYS A 62 21.07 -6.70 -35.35
C CYS A 62 20.03 -5.94 -34.51
N PRO A 63 19.92 -4.60 -34.64
CA PRO A 63 18.91 -3.79 -33.94
C PRO A 63 17.47 -4.24 -34.23
N SER A 64 17.17 -4.53 -35.49
CA SER A 64 15.83 -4.97 -35.92
C SER A 64 15.46 -6.35 -35.35
N CYS A 65 16.39 -7.31 -35.34
CA CYS A 65 16.19 -8.59 -34.64
C CYS A 65 15.97 -8.38 -33.13
N GLY A 66 16.73 -7.47 -32.50
CA GLY A 66 16.57 -7.13 -31.09
C GLY A 66 15.17 -6.57 -30.79
N ASN A 67 14.70 -5.65 -31.63
CA ASN A 67 13.36 -5.05 -31.53
C ASN A 67 12.25 -6.07 -31.75
N GLU A 68 12.37 -6.97 -32.73
CA GLU A 68 11.40 -8.06 -32.92
C GLU A 68 11.34 -9.00 -31.74
N GLN A 69 12.48 -9.33 -31.14
CA GLN A 69 12.52 -10.21 -29.98
C GLN A 69 11.90 -9.53 -28.74
N ALA A 70 12.18 -8.23 -28.55
CA ALA A 70 11.54 -7.42 -27.51
C ALA A 70 10.03 -7.31 -27.73
N ALA A 71 9.59 -7.09 -28.98
CA ALA A 71 8.18 -7.05 -29.34
C ALA A 71 7.49 -8.41 -29.13
N LYS A 72 8.13 -9.53 -29.49
CA LYS A 72 7.62 -10.89 -29.23
C LYS A 72 7.50 -11.18 -27.73
N ALA A 73 8.48 -10.77 -26.93
CA ALA A 73 8.42 -10.88 -25.47
C ALA A 73 7.29 -10.04 -24.87
N GLY A 74 7.10 -8.82 -25.39
CA GLY A 74 5.97 -7.95 -25.02
C GLY A 74 4.62 -8.55 -25.38
N ILE A 75 4.46 -9.03 -26.61
CA ILE A 75 3.21 -9.68 -27.10
C ILE A 75 2.93 -10.98 -26.32
N ALA A 76 3.94 -11.80 -26.02
CA ALA A 76 3.76 -13.00 -25.22
C ALA A 76 3.28 -12.68 -23.80
N THR A 77 3.81 -11.62 -23.20
CA THR A 77 3.37 -11.12 -21.88
C THR A 77 1.94 -10.61 -21.94
N LEU A 78 1.59 -9.80 -22.95
CA LEU A 78 0.23 -9.31 -23.16
C LEU A 78 -0.76 -10.45 -23.39
N ARG A 79 -0.38 -11.48 -24.14
CA ARG A 79 -1.22 -12.66 -24.40
C ARG A 79 -1.44 -13.49 -23.14
N LYS A 80 -0.40 -13.69 -22.31
CA LYS A 80 -0.53 -14.33 -20.99
C LYS A 80 -1.47 -13.55 -20.08
N ASN A 81 -1.32 -12.22 -20.04
CA ASN A 81 -2.18 -11.35 -19.26
C ASN A 81 -3.62 -11.40 -19.77
N HIS A 82 -3.83 -11.39 -21.09
CA HIS A 82 -5.16 -11.51 -21.68
C HIS A 82 -5.83 -12.84 -21.34
N ILE A 83 -5.12 -13.97 -21.46
CA ILE A 83 -5.64 -15.29 -21.08
C ILE A 83 -5.98 -15.33 -19.59
N ALA A 84 -5.08 -14.85 -18.71
CA ALA A 84 -5.33 -14.79 -17.28
C ALA A 84 -6.56 -13.92 -16.95
N LEU A 85 -6.71 -12.79 -17.64
CA LEU A 85 -7.82 -11.87 -17.44
C LEU A 85 -9.15 -12.45 -17.94
N GLU A 86 -9.15 -13.21 -19.05
CA GLU A 86 -10.33 -13.94 -19.52
C GLU A 86 -10.71 -15.10 -18.59
N MET A 87 -9.74 -15.86 -18.07
CA MET A 87 -10.00 -16.88 -17.04
C MET A 87 -10.59 -16.26 -15.77
N LEU A 88 -10.08 -15.09 -15.36
CA LEU A 88 -10.56 -14.37 -14.18
C LEU A 88 -11.97 -13.82 -14.40
N LYS A 89 -12.26 -13.29 -15.59
CA LYS A 89 -13.64 -12.89 -15.98
C LYS A 89 -14.59 -14.08 -15.95
N GLN A 90 -14.20 -15.22 -16.51
CA GLN A 90 -15.03 -16.44 -16.51
C GLN A 90 -15.29 -16.94 -15.08
N ALA A 91 -14.25 -16.99 -14.25
CA ALA A 91 -14.37 -17.34 -12.82
C ALA A 91 -15.31 -16.39 -12.08
N VAL A 92 -15.17 -15.08 -12.30
CA VAL A 92 -16.07 -14.09 -11.70
C VAL A 92 -17.50 -14.29 -12.21
N THR A 93 -17.73 -14.46 -13.51
CA THR A 93 -19.08 -14.67 -14.07
C THR A 93 -19.77 -15.94 -13.58
N GLY A 94 -19.01 -16.99 -13.26
CA GLY A 94 -19.54 -18.25 -12.69
C GLY A 94 -19.78 -18.23 -11.17
N MET A 95 -19.24 -17.24 -10.45
CA MET A 95 -19.42 -17.11 -9.01
C MET A 95 -20.72 -16.40 -8.66
N THR A 96 -21.42 -16.90 -7.64
CA THR A 96 -22.59 -16.24 -7.04
C THR A 96 -22.19 -14.93 -6.36
N LYS A 97 -23.15 -14.01 -6.18
CA LYS A 97 -22.90 -12.66 -5.61
C LYS A 97 -22.19 -12.71 -4.25
N GLN A 98 -22.42 -13.77 -3.47
CA GLN A 98 -21.82 -13.98 -2.15
C GLN A 98 -20.35 -14.43 -2.23
N GLU A 99 -20.00 -15.26 -3.22
CA GLU A 99 -18.63 -15.78 -3.40
C GLU A 99 -17.67 -14.70 -3.93
N ARG A 100 -18.18 -13.73 -4.70
CA ARG A 100 -17.39 -12.59 -5.18
C ARG A 100 -16.94 -11.69 -4.03
N ILE A 101 -17.81 -11.49 -3.04
CA ILE A 101 -17.55 -10.67 -1.84
C ILE A 101 -16.49 -11.33 -0.96
N THR A 102 -16.57 -12.64 -0.74
CA THR A 102 -15.60 -13.38 0.09
C THR A 102 -14.22 -13.47 -0.55
N THR A 103 -14.14 -13.61 -1.88
CA THR A 103 -12.84 -13.68 -2.59
C THR A 103 -12.12 -12.33 -2.63
N GLN A 104 -12.88 -11.24 -2.75
CA GLN A 104 -12.32 -9.88 -2.68
C GLN A 104 -11.83 -9.55 -1.26
N ALA A 105 -12.60 -9.91 -0.23
CA ALA A 105 -12.18 -9.80 1.16
C ALA A 105 -10.92 -10.64 1.48
N TYR A 106 -10.80 -11.85 0.92
CA TYR A 106 -9.63 -12.72 1.12
C TYR A 106 -8.35 -12.16 0.46
N ASN A 107 -8.46 -11.57 -0.72
CA ASN A 107 -7.30 -10.97 -1.43
C ASN A 107 -6.85 -9.64 -0.81
N GLU A 108 -7.76 -8.88 -0.21
CA GLU A 108 -7.43 -7.68 0.56
C GLU A 108 -6.79 -8.05 1.91
N MET A 109 -7.24 -9.13 2.56
CA MET A 109 -6.64 -9.67 3.78
C MET A 109 -5.22 -10.23 3.53
N THR A 110 -4.97 -10.95 2.44
CA THR A 110 -3.65 -11.56 2.15
C THR A 110 -2.57 -10.55 1.75
N LYS A 111 -2.93 -9.42 1.11
CA LYS A 111 -1.99 -8.30 0.87
C LYS A 111 -1.54 -7.61 2.17
N SER A 112 -2.35 -7.67 3.22
CA SER A 112 -2.03 -7.15 4.56
C SER A 112 -1.17 -8.12 5.38
N VAL A 113 -1.30 -9.43 5.16
CA VAL A 113 -0.65 -10.47 5.97
C VAL A 113 0.77 -10.81 5.52
N ALA A 114 1.16 -10.50 4.28
CA ALA A 114 2.52 -10.76 3.77
C ALA A 114 3.65 -9.99 4.49
N GLY A 115 3.32 -9.11 5.44
CA GLY A 115 4.30 -8.30 6.17
C GLY A 115 4.33 -8.44 7.70
N SER A 116 3.58 -9.36 8.32
CA SER A 116 3.45 -9.36 9.79
C SER A 116 3.60 -10.74 10.43
N ASN A 117 4.79 -11.03 10.96
CA ASN A 117 4.96 -12.06 11.98
C ASN A 117 4.68 -11.48 13.38
N SER A 118 4.05 -12.33 14.18
CA SER A 118 3.49 -12.16 15.53
C SER A 118 4.27 -11.31 16.54
N ILE A 119 3.57 -10.47 17.32
CA ILE A 119 4.07 -9.94 18.61
C ILE A 119 2.95 -9.93 19.67
N VAL A 120 3.33 -10.36 20.87
CA VAL A 120 2.58 -10.50 22.12
C VAL A 120 2.19 -9.13 22.70
N LEU A 121 0.95 -8.98 23.16
CA LEU A 121 0.44 -7.78 23.84
C LEU A 121 0.42 -7.99 25.36
N ASN A 122 1.08 -7.09 26.11
CA ASN A 122 0.85 -6.92 27.55
C ASN A 122 -0.11 -5.73 27.76
N ASP A 123 -1.23 -5.98 28.44
CA ASP A 123 -2.26 -5.00 28.78
C ASP A 123 -1.82 -4.09 29.94
N VAL A 124 -2.03 -2.78 29.79
CA VAL A 124 -1.98 -1.80 30.90
C VAL A 124 -3.40 -1.22 31.05
N GLN A 125 -4.02 -1.37 32.21
CA GLN A 125 -5.22 -0.63 32.61
C GLN A 125 -4.79 0.73 33.15
N GLY A 126 -5.27 1.82 32.54
CA GLY A 126 -4.98 3.18 33.01
C GLY A 126 -6.07 3.68 33.95
N ASP A 127 -5.76 3.74 35.25
CA ASP A 127 -6.53 4.54 36.21
C ASP A 127 -6.09 6.00 36.15
N THR A 128 -7.04 6.90 36.42
CA THR A 128 -6.90 8.37 36.31
C THR A 128 -5.73 8.94 37.09
N THR A 129 -4.59 9.16 36.41
CA THR A 129 -3.69 10.33 36.53
C THR A 129 -2.61 10.22 35.44
N ILE A 130 -2.80 10.87 34.28
CA ILE A 130 -1.70 11.02 33.33
C ILE A 130 -0.82 12.17 33.83
N ASN A 131 0.03 11.87 34.81
CA ASN A 131 1.22 12.68 35.04
C ASN A 131 2.25 12.29 33.99
N ASN A 132 2.70 13.29 33.22
CA ASN A 132 3.76 13.22 32.24
C ASN A 132 5.01 12.54 32.82
N HIS A 133 5.16 11.24 32.61
CA HIS A 133 6.45 10.58 32.77
C HIS A 133 6.79 9.79 31.51
N HIS A 134 7.93 10.17 30.94
CA HIS A 134 8.63 9.47 29.88
C HIS A 134 8.67 7.97 30.19
N THR A 135 7.97 7.17 29.40
CA THR A 135 8.13 5.72 29.42
C THR A 135 9.46 5.38 28.76
N HIS A 136 10.48 5.11 29.57
CA HIS A 136 11.74 4.53 29.15
C HIS A 136 11.48 3.11 28.62
N THR A 137 11.64 2.90 27.31
CA THR A 137 11.73 1.56 26.73
C THR A 137 13.17 1.07 26.90
N HIS A 138 13.37 -0.01 27.68
CA HIS A 138 14.65 -0.71 27.74
C HIS A 138 14.93 -1.37 26.38
N ASN A 139 15.91 -0.84 25.65
CA ASN A 139 16.44 -1.47 24.45
C ASN A 139 17.45 -2.53 24.89
N HIS A 140 17.10 -3.82 24.75
CA HIS A 140 18.13 -4.86 24.66
C HIS A 140 18.70 -4.82 23.25
N SER A 141 19.93 -4.31 23.14
CA SER A 141 20.73 -4.36 21.91
C SER A 141 21.54 -5.66 21.90
N ASP A 142 21.12 -6.63 21.11
CA ASP A 142 22.03 -7.70 20.68
C ASP A 142 22.86 -7.17 19.51
N ALA A 143 24.17 -7.45 19.57
CA ALA A 143 25.14 -7.05 18.58
C ALA A 143 24.75 -7.57 17.18
N ASP A 144 24.97 -6.72 16.17
CA ASP A 144 24.92 -7.02 14.72
C ASP A 144 23.57 -7.02 13.98
N GLY A 145 22.48 -6.52 14.57
CA GLY A 145 21.22 -6.30 13.84
C GLY A 145 20.66 -4.90 14.04
N LYS A 146 20.42 -4.13 12.96
CA LYS A 146 19.57 -2.92 13.04
C LYS A 146 18.15 -3.35 13.46
N ALA A 147 17.87 -3.34 14.75
CA ALA A 147 16.53 -3.59 15.27
C ALA A 147 15.62 -2.42 14.89
N LEU A 148 14.60 -2.68 14.06
CA LEU A 148 13.51 -1.74 13.82
C LEU A 148 12.66 -1.69 15.10
N SER A 149 12.87 -0.68 15.93
CA SER A 149 12.05 -0.44 17.12
C SER A 149 10.73 0.22 16.72
N MET A 150 9.62 -0.53 16.84
CA MET A 150 8.27 -0.01 16.65
C MET A 150 7.76 0.56 17.97
N ARG A 151 7.50 1.88 18.02
CA ARG A 151 6.93 2.54 19.20
C ARG A 151 5.40 2.44 19.18
N LEU A 152 4.87 1.56 20.01
CA LEU A 152 3.43 1.53 20.30
C LEU A 152 3.11 2.59 21.34
N THR A 153 2.14 3.45 21.04
CA THR A 153 1.65 4.45 22.00
C THR A 153 0.26 4.03 22.48
N PRO A 154 0.04 3.87 23.80
CA PRO A 154 -1.28 3.60 24.34
C PRO A 154 -2.16 4.84 24.16
N ARG A 155 -3.39 4.62 23.69
CA ARG A 155 -4.40 5.64 23.42
C ARG A 155 -5.74 5.22 24.02
N PRO A 156 -6.58 6.18 24.42
CA PRO A 156 -7.87 5.86 25.02
C PRO A 156 -8.84 5.31 23.96
N LEU A 157 -9.50 4.20 24.29
CA LEU A 157 -10.67 3.69 23.60
C LEU A 157 -11.92 4.21 24.32
N LEU A 158 -12.64 5.09 23.65
CA LEU A 158 -13.72 5.88 24.23
C LEU A 158 -15.08 5.40 23.75
N SER A 159 -16.08 5.52 24.62
CA SER A 159 -17.49 5.49 24.20
C SER A 159 -17.86 6.73 23.40
N ASP A 160 -18.96 6.68 22.65
CA ASP A 160 -19.43 7.79 21.81
C ASP A 160 -19.52 9.13 22.56
N ARG A 161 -20.08 9.10 23.78
CA ARG A 161 -20.22 10.30 24.61
C ARG A 161 -18.86 10.85 25.06
N GLN A 162 -17.93 9.96 25.43
CA GLN A 162 -16.58 10.35 25.85
C GLN A 162 -15.78 10.89 24.66
N ALA A 163 -15.91 10.27 23.49
CA ALA A 163 -15.21 10.67 22.26
C ALA A 163 -15.50 12.14 21.90
N ALA A 164 -16.78 12.51 21.88
CA ALA A 164 -17.17 13.88 21.54
C ALA A 164 -16.70 14.92 22.58
N ALA A 165 -16.80 14.59 23.87
CA ALA A 165 -16.30 15.45 24.93
C ALA A 165 -14.77 15.60 24.89
N PHE A 166 -14.05 14.50 24.66
CA PHE A 166 -12.60 14.47 24.59
C PHE A 166 -12.07 15.22 23.35
N ALA A 167 -12.67 15.02 22.17
CA ALA A 167 -12.29 15.73 20.96
C ALA A 167 -12.36 17.26 21.12
N ARG A 168 -13.38 17.76 21.84
CA ARG A 168 -13.55 19.20 22.10
C ARG A 168 -12.62 19.76 23.17
N THR A 169 -12.48 19.04 24.28
CA THR A 169 -11.87 19.58 25.51
C THR A 169 -10.45 19.07 25.77
N GLY A 170 -10.08 17.95 25.17
CA GLY A 170 -8.89 17.18 25.50
C GLY A 170 -8.90 16.57 26.90
N LYS A 171 -10.04 16.58 27.61
CA LYS A 171 -10.16 16.05 28.97
C LYS A 171 -10.81 14.67 28.96
N LEU A 172 -10.14 13.71 29.59
CA LEU A 172 -10.68 12.37 29.81
C LEU A 172 -11.48 12.35 31.11
N THR A 173 -12.63 11.68 31.09
CA THR A 173 -13.51 11.52 32.26
C THR A 173 -14.04 10.10 32.34
N GLY A 174 -14.09 9.55 33.55
CA GLY A 174 -14.55 8.18 33.80
C GLY A 174 -13.51 7.12 33.43
N SER A 175 -13.91 5.85 33.51
CA SER A 175 -13.10 4.72 33.07
C SER A 175 -13.16 4.55 31.55
N PHE A 176 -12.07 4.06 30.98
CA PHE A 176 -11.94 3.76 29.56
C PHE A 176 -10.91 2.64 29.36
N ASP A 177 -11.03 1.91 28.27
CA ASP A 177 -10.02 0.94 27.86
C ASP A 177 -8.87 1.68 27.17
N LEU A 178 -7.69 1.06 27.13
CA LEU A 178 -6.59 1.51 26.30
C LEU A 178 -6.46 0.61 25.07
N PHE A 179 -6.00 1.20 23.97
CA PHE A 179 -5.57 0.45 22.79
C PHE A 179 -4.18 0.94 22.36
N ALA A 180 -3.41 0.06 21.73
CA ALA A 180 -2.11 0.42 21.18
C ALA A 180 -2.25 0.89 19.73
N SER A 181 -1.68 2.06 19.41
CA SER A 181 -1.55 2.56 18.04
C SER A 181 -0.11 2.91 17.70
N VAL A 182 0.26 2.67 16.44
CA VAL A 182 1.52 3.18 15.85
C VAL A 182 1.31 4.49 15.08
N VAL A 183 0.05 4.86 14.80
CA VAL A 183 -0.36 5.98 13.93
C VAL A 183 -0.98 7.11 14.75
N ALA A 184 -0.51 7.34 15.97
CA ALA A 184 -1.13 8.31 16.86
C ALA A 184 -0.28 9.58 16.99
N PRO A 185 -0.50 10.60 16.14
CA PRO A 185 0.39 11.75 16.00
C PRO A 185 0.36 12.67 17.21
N SER A 186 -0.69 12.64 18.04
CA SER A 186 -0.82 13.54 19.19
C SER A 186 -1.34 12.85 20.44
N GLN A 187 -1.21 13.52 21.59
CA GLN A 187 -1.83 13.09 22.84
C GLN A 187 -3.36 13.10 22.82
N TYR A 188 -3.97 13.73 21.81
CA TYR A 188 -5.41 13.81 21.64
C TYR A 188 -5.95 12.74 20.70
N THR A 189 -5.10 11.89 20.13
CA THR A 189 -5.57 10.74 19.35
C THR A 189 -6.31 9.77 20.26
N PHE A 190 -7.49 9.31 19.86
CA PHE A 190 -8.29 8.32 20.57
C PHE A 190 -8.83 7.27 19.61
N ALA A 191 -9.42 6.19 20.14
CA ALA A 191 -10.23 5.27 19.36
C ALA A 191 -11.69 5.33 19.78
N VAL A 192 -12.58 5.08 18.84
CA VAL A 192 -14.01 4.85 19.08
C VAL A 192 -14.45 3.65 18.25
N ALA A 193 -15.42 2.88 18.75
CA ALA A 193 -16.00 1.80 17.96
C ALA A 193 -16.95 2.38 16.89
N MET A 194 -16.92 1.84 15.67
CA MET A 194 -17.84 2.20 14.61
C MET A 194 -19.29 2.01 15.11
N PRO A 195 -20.10 3.09 15.17
CA PRO A 195 -21.36 3.07 15.91
C PRO A 195 -22.48 2.29 15.20
N ASP A 196 -22.44 2.23 13.87
CA ASP A 196 -23.46 1.63 13.03
C ASP A 196 -22.87 0.90 11.80
N THR A 197 -23.71 0.48 10.87
CA THR A 197 -23.35 -0.27 9.66
C THR A 197 -23.32 0.60 8.41
N SER A 198 -23.31 1.93 8.55
CA SER A 198 -23.48 2.87 7.43
C SER A 198 -22.31 2.89 6.45
N MET A 199 -21.11 2.56 6.92
CA MET A 199 -19.87 2.48 6.13
C MET A 199 -19.57 1.04 5.65
N SER A 200 -20.51 0.11 5.84
CA SER A 200 -20.34 -1.28 5.42
C SER A 200 -20.43 -1.43 3.89
N PRO A 201 -19.67 -2.35 3.28
CA PRO A 201 -18.85 -3.40 3.92
C PRO A 201 -17.42 -2.98 4.27
N VAL A 202 -17.02 -1.74 3.98
CA VAL A 202 -15.61 -1.29 4.15
C VAL A 202 -15.25 -1.21 5.63
N ILE A 203 -16.08 -0.51 6.40
CA ILE A 203 -15.97 -0.39 7.85
C ILE A 203 -17.22 -1.00 8.46
N GLU A 204 -17.01 -2.01 9.30
CA GLU A 204 -18.09 -2.75 9.95
C GLU A 204 -18.38 -2.18 11.33
N LYS A 205 -19.63 -2.34 11.79
CA LYS A 205 -20.01 -1.96 13.14
C LYS A 205 -19.11 -2.66 14.16
N GLY A 206 -18.56 -1.88 15.10
CA GLY A 206 -17.64 -2.38 16.13
C GLY A 206 -16.15 -2.34 15.76
N ASP A 207 -15.80 -2.05 14.50
CA ASP A 207 -14.41 -1.74 14.14
C ASP A 207 -13.89 -0.54 14.92
N LEU A 208 -12.61 -0.56 15.29
CA LEU A 208 -12.02 0.56 16.03
C LEU A 208 -11.50 1.60 15.07
N LEU A 209 -11.99 2.82 15.19
CA LEU A 209 -11.59 3.99 14.41
C LEU A 209 -10.60 4.79 15.23
N VAL A 210 -9.37 4.93 14.75
CA VAL A 210 -8.35 5.80 15.36
C VAL A 210 -8.54 7.21 14.83
N VAL A 211 -8.87 8.15 15.71
CA VAL A 211 -9.30 9.50 15.36
C VAL A 211 -8.33 10.53 15.91
N GLU A 212 -7.89 11.46 15.05
CA GLU A 212 -7.08 12.62 15.42
C GLU A 212 -7.91 13.92 15.35
N PRO A 213 -8.28 14.50 16.50
CA PRO A 213 -9.13 15.70 16.55
C PRO A 213 -8.39 17.00 16.22
N ARG A 214 -7.05 17.03 16.26
CA ARG A 214 -6.24 18.23 15.94
C ARG A 214 -5.77 18.27 14.49
N MET A 215 -6.16 17.30 13.68
CA MET A 215 -5.89 17.29 12.24
C MET A 215 -7.00 18.05 11.51
N ARG A 216 -6.62 18.99 10.66
CA ARG A 216 -7.57 19.69 9.79
C ARG A 216 -8.07 18.72 8.72
N PRO A 217 -9.40 18.50 8.58
CA PRO A 217 -9.93 17.64 7.53
C PRO A 217 -9.58 18.17 6.13
N ALA A 218 -9.16 17.26 5.26
CA ALA A 218 -8.92 17.46 3.85
C ALA A 218 -10.02 16.82 3.00
N ASP A 219 -10.00 17.10 1.70
CA ASP A 219 -10.89 16.43 0.75
C ASP A 219 -10.63 14.92 0.73
N GLU A 220 -11.70 14.14 0.61
CA GLU A 220 -11.76 12.67 0.66
C GLU A 220 -11.38 12.00 1.99
N ASP A 221 -11.04 12.77 3.04
CA ASP A 221 -10.79 12.22 4.37
C ASP A 221 -12.02 11.48 4.93
N ILE A 222 -11.78 10.41 5.69
CA ILE A 222 -12.82 9.81 6.52
C ILE A 222 -12.86 10.59 7.83
N VAL A 223 -14.03 11.08 8.22
CA VAL A 223 -14.21 11.92 9.40
C VAL A 223 -15.23 11.32 10.36
N LEU A 224 -14.99 11.55 11.66
CA LEU A 224 -15.97 11.31 12.72
C LEU A 224 -16.76 12.59 12.96
N ILE A 225 -18.09 12.51 12.93
CA ILE A 225 -19.01 13.64 12.99
C ILE A 225 -19.95 13.43 14.18
N GLU A 226 -20.14 14.46 15.00
CA GLU A 226 -21.26 14.55 15.94
C GLU A 226 -22.40 15.31 15.26
N LEU A 227 -23.55 14.67 15.08
CA LEU A 227 -24.77 15.34 14.61
C LEU A 227 -25.37 16.23 15.71
N SER A 228 -26.29 17.12 15.33
CA SER A 228 -27.00 18.01 16.25
C SER A 228 -27.74 17.27 17.37
N ASP A 229 -28.23 16.06 17.09
CA ASP A 229 -28.90 15.17 18.06
C ASP A 229 -27.94 14.29 18.90
N LYS A 230 -26.64 14.58 18.87
CA LYS A 230 -25.57 13.90 19.62
C LYS A 230 -25.26 12.47 19.19
N ARG A 231 -25.79 12.02 18.05
CA ARG A 231 -25.34 10.77 17.43
C ARG A 231 -23.99 10.97 16.75
N LEU A 232 -23.15 9.95 16.82
CA LEU A 232 -21.91 9.90 16.04
C LEU A 232 -22.17 9.22 14.70
N VAL A 233 -21.60 9.82 13.66
CA VAL A 233 -21.63 9.32 12.29
C VAL A 233 -20.22 9.34 11.73
N VAL A 234 -19.93 8.36 10.88
CA VAL A 234 -18.67 8.29 10.14
C VAL A 234 -19.01 8.41 8.66
N ALA A 235 -18.26 9.23 7.95
CA ALA A 235 -18.47 9.48 6.53
C ALA A 235 -17.16 9.92 5.87
N HIS A 236 -17.10 9.78 4.55
CA HIS A 236 -16.14 10.50 3.72
C HIS A 236 -16.55 11.97 3.62
N LEU A 237 -15.57 12.86 3.76
CA LEU A 237 -15.71 14.29 3.55
C LEU A 237 -15.37 14.63 2.10
N VAL A 238 -16.19 15.47 1.48
CA VAL A 238 -15.88 16.11 0.19
C VAL A 238 -15.91 17.61 0.41
N ILE A 239 -14.87 18.30 -0.04
CA ILE A 239 -14.79 19.76 0.01
C ILE A 239 -14.88 20.27 -1.42
N ASP A 240 -16.03 20.86 -1.76
CA ASP A 240 -16.22 21.35 -3.13
C ASP A 240 -15.41 22.62 -3.43
N ILE A 241 -15.43 23.06 -4.69
CA ILE A 241 -14.71 24.26 -5.14
C ILE A 241 -15.16 25.56 -4.43
N ALA A 242 -16.36 25.57 -3.83
CA ALA A 242 -16.88 26.69 -3.05
C ALA A 242 -16.51 26.57 -1.56
N GLY A 243 -15.79 25.52 -1.17
CA GLY A 243 -15.42 25.22 0.21
C GLY A 243 -16.56 24.63 1.04
N ARG A 244 -17.66 24.19 0.40
CA ARG A 244 -18.76 23.54 1.10
C ARG A 244 -18.37 22.12 1.47
N MET A 245 -18.72 21.73 2.69
CA MET A 245 -18.48 20.40 3.21
C MET A 245 -19.68 19.51 2.91
N LEU A 246 -19.44 18.50 2.10
CA LEU A 246 -20.38 17.45 1.74
C LEU A 246 -19.91 16.14 2.36
N ILE A 247 -20.82 15.20 2.60
CA ILE A 247 -20.51 13.89 3.16
C ILE A 247 -21.20 12.76 2.42
N TYR A 248 -20.54 11.61 2.33
CA TYR A 248 -21.14 10.37 1.87
C TYR A 248 -20.58 9.17 2.65
N GLN A 249 -21.38 8.11 2.81
CA GLN A 249 -20.99 6.95 3.61
C GLN A 249 -20.68 5.73 2.74
N THR A 250 -21.55 5.47 1.77
CA THR A 250 -21.37 4.48 0.73
C THR A 250 -21.72 5.11 -0.62
N GLY A 251 -21.19 4.54 -1.70
CA GLY A 251 -21.41 5.06 -3.05
C GLY A 251 -20.27 5.95 -3.53
N ARG A 252 -20.58 6.94 -4.36
CA ARG A 252 -19.59 7.80 -5.03
C ARG A 252 -19.58 9.21 -4.43
N PRO A 253 -18.46 9.95 -4.51
CA PRO A 253 -18.42 11.37 -4.12
C PRO A 253 -19.49 12.24 -4.78
N SER A 254 -19.93 11.87 -5.99
CA SER A 254 -21.02 12.55 -6.71
C SER A 254 -22.39 12.45 -6.04
N GLU A 255 -22.56 11.54 -5.08
CA GLU A 255 -23.79 11.32 -4.30
C GLU A 255 -23.69 11.95 -2.91
N ALA A 256 -22.64 12.75 -2.65
CA ALA A 256 -22.45 13.43 -1.38
C ALA A 256 -23.55 14.45 -1.10
N LEU A 257 -23.96 14.50 0.16
CA LEU A 257 -25.01 15.37 0.68
C LEU A 257 -24.37 16.47 1.52
N ASP A 258 -25.03 17.62 1.64
CA ASP A 258 -24.56 18.67 2.56
C ASP A 258 -24.42 18.12 3.99
N LEU A 259 -23.32 18.50 4.65
CA LEU A 259 -23.15 18.22 6.07
C LEU A 259 -24.34 18.81 6.85
N PRO A 260 -25.13 18.01 7.60
CA PRO A 260 -26.34 18.50 8.25
C PRO A 260 -26.05 19.67 9.20
N GLU A 261 -26.96 20.65 9.23
CA GLU A 261 -26.80 21.84 10.06
C GLU A 261 -26.62 21.50 11.55
N GLY A 262 -25.70 22.18 12.21
CA GLY A 262 -25.35 21.93 13.62
C GLY A 262 -24.46 20.71 13.85
N SER A 263 -24.03 20.02 12.80
CA SER A 263 -23.03 18.94 12.89
C SER A 263 -21.63 19.50 13.16
N VAL A 264 -20.82 18.73 13.88
CA VAL A 264 -19.43 19.08 14.19
C VAL A 264 -18.52 17.92 13.80
N ILE A 265 -17.50 18.21 12.99
CA ILE A 265 -16.43 17.24 12.73
C ILE A 265 -15.56 17.14 13.99
N LEU A 266 -15.52 15.95 14.59
CA LEU A 266 -14.75 15.67 15.79
C LEU A 266 -13.28 15.32 15.51
N GLY A 267 -12.97 14.85 14.30
CA GLY A 267 -11.61 14.54 13.88
C GLY A 267 -11.53 13.68 12.63
N VAL A 268 -10.31 13.51 12.14
CA VAL A 268 -10.00 12.67 10.97
C VAL A 268 -9.69 11.25 11.44
N VAL A 269 -10.24 10.25 10.75
CA VAL A 269 -9.96 8.83 10.97
C VAL A 269 -8.66 8.48 10.27
N LEU A 270 -7.63 8.13 11.04
CA LEU A 270 -6.29 7.80 10.55
C LEU A 270 -6.11 6.31 10.23
N GLU A 271 -6.81 5.46 10.99
CA GLU A 271 -6.64 4.01 10.92
C GLU A 271 -7.96 3.33 11.33
N VAL A 272 -8.30 2.21 10.68
CA VAL A 272 -9.40 1.33 11.06
C VAL A 272 -8.82 -0.01 11.47
N LYS A 273 -9.06 -0.42 12.72
CA LYS A 273 -8.63 -1.71 13.26
C LYS A 273 -9.82 -2.64 13.43
N LYS A 274 -9.78 -3.78 12.76
CA LYS A 274 -10.76 -4.86 12.93
C LYS A 274 -10.63 -5.46 14.32
N ARG A 275 -11.75 -5.63 15.04
CA ARG A 275 -11.78 -6.28 16.35
C ARG A 275 -12.71 -7.47 16.33
N PHE A 276 -12.14 -8.66 16.13
CA PHE A 276 -12.89 -9.92 16.13
C PHE A 276 -13.38 -10.34 17.52
N MET A 277 -12.73 -9.86 18.57
CA MET A 277 -13.04 -10.22 19.95
C MET A 277 -12.75 -9.05 20.89
N SER A 278 -13.66 -8.81 21.83
CA SER A 278 -13.41 -7.82 22.90
C SER A 278 -12.28 -8.29 23.82
N ALA A 279 -11.58 -7.36 24.47
CA ALA A 279 -10.51 -7.71 25.41
C ALA A 279 -11.06 -8.53 26.60
N ALA A 280 -12.29 -8.24 27.04
CA ALA A 280 -12.97 -9.02 28.06
C ALA A 280 -13.25 -10.47 27.61
N GLN A 281 -13.72 -10.67 26.38
CA GLN A 281 -13.91 -12.01 25.81
C GLN A 281 -12.58 -12.75 25.64
N ALA A 282 -11.54 -12.05 25.18
CA ALA A 282 -10.20 -12.61 25.03
C ALA A 282 -9.70 -13.15 26.37
N ARG A 283 -9.71 -12.32 27.41
CA ARG A 283 -9.26 -12.70 28.76
C ARG A 283 -10.01 -13.89 29.34
N ARG A 284 -11.31 -14.01 29.08
CA ARG A 284 -12.11 -15.16 29.52
C ARG A 284 -11.78 -16.47 28.78
N ARG A 285 -11.18 -16.37 27.58
CA ARG A 285 -10.83 -17.53 26.74
C ARG A 285 -9.37 -17.94 26.87
N VAL A 286 -8.52 -17.09 27.45
CA VAL A 286 -7.13 -17.44 27.73
C VAL A 286 -7.15 -18.45 28.87
N ASP A 287 -6.76 -19.68 28.55
CA ASP A 287 -6.48 -20.74 29.51
C ASP A 287 -4.97 -20.80 29.70
N SER A 288 -4.50 -20.58 30.93
CA SER A 288 -3.08 -20.60 31.26
C SER A 288 -2.44 -21.98 31.11
N ASP A 289 -3.23 -23.04 31.14
CA ASP A 289 -2.77 -24.42 31.08
C ASP A 289 -2.83 -24.98 29.64
N TYR A 290 -3.38 -24.23 28.69
CA TYR A 290 -3.44 -24.62 27.29
C TYR A 290 -2.03 -24.70 26.67
N ARG A 291 -1.67 -25.89 26.20
CA ARG A 291 -0.44 -26.19 25.45
C ARG A 291 -0.83 -26.48 23.98
N PRO A 292 -0.45 -25.61 23.02
CA PRO A 292 -0.79 -25.80 21.60
C PRO A 292 -0.05 -26.98 20.96
#